data_AF-Q7PX43-F1
#
_entry.id   AF-Q7PX43-F1
#
_cell.length_a   1.000
_cell.length_b   1.000
_cell.length_c   1.000
_cell.angle_alpha   90.00
_cell.angle_beta   90.00
_cell.angle_gamma   90.00
#
_symmetry.space_group_name_H-M   'P 1'
#
loop_
_entity.id
_entity.type
_entity.pdbx_description
1 polymer ?
#
loop_
_entity_poly.entity_id
_entity_poly.type
_entity_poly.pdbx_seq_one_letter_code
_entity_poly.pdbx_strand_id
1 'polypeptide(L)'
;MSKSPASAPDRVELDDLLEEVGHFGPFQLWQCTLLLLPVIFTAFSNLCYVFTAGDLHYRCHIPACENASTTALYTPDWLRDAVPFHGKPELPAKCDRYHVIPASDDFGCDAARFNQSAMERCSEFVYADPTERTIVNDFNLTCEENLWKVTLVGTVHSIGQFVSLAMSGIISDRFGRRWTLLLCVGVGAVLAIIRSFAASYGAFITLEFVEAMFGSTSYTTAFILSLELVEPRLRVIVKSVILVAYALAEAVLGLLAMTFRDWRTLSIVLFVPGVLSIPLLYTTVESVRWLLTKDRQSDVVNILQRVAKANGRPPLPNSTLDEFYLQQRAKLDAEQATDGGKRKSFLQLVGETCQHRRLLLRIANCAFCWFTNAMVYYGLTLNSVTLAGDKYSNFIFITLAEIPPSLAINFILNRFGRRKTQCGSLLLSGLFCLLALTALKDITWLNVSLFLMSKMAISLSFSTLYIYTAEIFPTNLRQSFISFCSMVGRFGSMLAPQMPLLQTLWAPLPMVLFGSVAVLSGILILEFPETTGVTLPNTLEEAIELHSRRQRSADGAEKGSYSSPG
;
A
#
# COMPACT_ATOMS: atom_id res chain seq x y z
N MET A 1 -60.29 -26.87 5.53
CA MET A 1 -59.27 -27.03 4.47
C MET A 1 -58.72 -25.66 4.13
N SER A 2 -57.76 -25.17 4.91
CA SER A 2 -57.02 -23.94 4.63
C SER A 2 -55.74 -24.34 3.89
N LYS A 3 -55.62 -23.94 2.63
CA LYS A 3 -54.38 -24.11 1.86
C LYS A 3 -53.32 -23.22 2.50
N SER A 4 -52.29 -23.85 3.04
CA SER A 4 -51.00 -23.21 3.34
C SER A 4 -50.52 -22.46 2.08
N PRO A 5 -50.09 -21.19 2.19
CA PRO A 5 -49.47 -20.51 1.06
C PRO A 5 -48.18 -21.26 0.70
N ALA A 6 -48.02 -21.56 -0.58
CA ALA A 6 -46.82 -22.15 -1.13
C ALA A 6 -45.60 -21.31 -0.68
N SER A 7 -44.63 -21.98 -0.06
CA SER A 7 -43.30 -21.44 0.19
C SER A 7 -42.78 -20.87 -1.13
N ALA A 8 -42.33 -19.61 -1.11
CA ALA A 8 -41.55 -19.06 -2.22
C ALA A 8 -40.39 -20.03 -2.52
N PRO A 9 -40.03 -20.27 -3.80
CA PRO A 9 -38.88 -21.11 -4.11
C PRO A 9 -37.66 -20.53 -3.39
N ASP A 10 -36.95 -21.38 -2.65
CA ASP A 10 -35.72 -20.98 -1.95
C ASP A 10 -34.76 -20.38 -2.98
N ARG A 11 -34.36 -19.14 -2.75
CA ARG A 11 -33.42 -18.45 -3.64
C ARG A 11 -32.07 -19.15 -3.48
N VAL A 12 -31.54 -19.71 -4.56
CA VAL A 12 -30.22 -20.34 -4.57
C VAL A 12 -29.23 -19.23 -4.89
N GLU A 13 -28.42 -18.83 -3.91
CA GLU A 13 -27.36 -17.85 -4.12
C GLU A 13 -26.01 -18.55 -4.37
N LEU A 14 -25.07 -17.82 -4.99
CA LEU A 14 -23.74 -18.38 -5.27
C LEU A 14 -23.02 -18.76 -3.97
N ASP A 15 -23.24 -17.98 -2.93
CA ASP A 15 -22.63 -18.23 -1.63
C ASP A 15 -23.18 -19.56 -1.03
N ASP A 16 -24.45 -19.94 -1.28
CA ASP A 16 -25.02 -21.23 -0.86
C ASP A 16 -24.40 -22.41 -1.60
N LEU A 17 -24.20 -22.27 -2.92
CA LEU A 17 -23.52 -23.28 -3.74
C LEU A 17 -22.07 -23.49 -3.30
N LEU A 18 -21.37 -22.42 -2.90
CA LEU A 18 -20.01 -22.52 -2.37
C LEU A 18 -19.97 -23.25 -1.02
N GLU A 19 -20.98 -23.06 -0.17
CA GLU A 19 -21.12 -23.82 1.08
C GLU A 19 -21.37 -25.31 0.81
N GLU A 20 -22.24 -25.66 -0.15
CA GLU A 20 -22.59 -27.04 -0.51
C GLU A 20 -21.42 -27.82 -1.11
N VAL A 21 -20.63 -27.15 -1.95
CA VAL A 21 -19.44 -27.69 -2.64
C VAL A 21 -18.23 -27.85 -1.71
N GLY A 22 -18.31 -27.31 -0.49
CA GLY A 22 -17.40 -27.55 0.62
C GLY A 22 -16.81 -26.27 1.20
N HIS A 23 -17.08 -26.05 2.50
CA HIS A 23 -16.76 -24.85 3.28
C HIS A 23 -15.32 -24.31 3.13
N PHE A 24 -14.30 -25.16 2.99
CA PHE A 24 -12.92 -24.78 2.62
C PHE A 24 -12.09 -26.05 2.34
N GLY A 25 -12.24 -26.63 1.17
CA GLY A 25 -11.54 -27.87 0.82
C GLY A 25 -10.13 -27.65 0.28
N PRO A 26 -9.43 -28.75 -0.07
CA PRO A 26 -8.07 -28.69 -0.61
C PRO A 26 -7.96 -27.85 -1.88
N PHE A 27 -9.03 -27.76 -2.68
CA PHE A 27 -9.06 -26.93 -3.88
C PHE A 27 -8.96 -25.43 -3.55
N GLN A 28 -9.79 -24.94 -2.63
CA GLN A 28 -9.77 -23.54 -2.22
C GLN A 28 -8.46 -23.20 -1.53
N LEU A 29 -7.95 -24.09 -0.67
CA LEU A 29 -6.63 -23.91 -0.04
C LEU A 29 -5.54 -23.76 -1.09
N TRP A 30 -5.46 -24.67 -2.06
CA TRP A 30 -4.47 -24.59 -3.14
C TRP A 30 -4.58 -23.29 -3.93
N GLN A 31 -5.78 -22.90 -4.36
CA GLN A 31 -6.01 -21.66 -5.11
C GLN A 31 -5.64 -20.42 -4.30
N CYS A 32 -6.03 -20.35 -3.02
CA CYS A 32 -5.64 -19.25 -2.14
C CYS A 32 -4.12 -19.18 -1.97
N THR A 33 -3.43 -20.32 -1.80
CA THR A 33 -1.96 -20.36 -1.71
C THR A 33 -1.31 -19.87 -3.00
N LEU A 34 -1.82 -20.26 -4.17
CA LEU A 34 -1.32 -19.77 -5.46
C LEU A 34 -1.48 -18.26 -5.60
N LEU A 35 -2.61 -17.71 -5.15
CA LEU A 35 -2.90 -16.27 -5.20
C LEU A 35 -2.08 -15.45 -4.19
N LEU A 36 -1.31 -16.08 -3.28
CA LEU A 36 -0.30 -15.38 -2.48
C LEU A 36 0.94 -15.00 -3.30
N LEU A 37 1.26 -15.74 -4.38
CA LEU A 37 2.44 -15.42 -5.20
C LEU A 37 2.35 -14.02 -5.85
N PRO A 38 1.24 -13.63 -6.52
CA PRO A 38 1.07 -12.27 -7.04
C PRO A 38 1.11 -11.20 -5.95
N VAL A 39 0.61 -11.51 -4.74
CA VAL A 39 0.66 -10.61 -3.59
C VAL A 39 2.12 -10.34 -3.18
N ILE A 40 2.95 -11.39 -3.13
CA ILE A 40 4.39 -11.28 -2.85
C ILE A 40 5.08 -10.42 -3.93
N PHE A 41 4.83 -10.70 -5.21
CA PHE A 41 5.43 -9.91 -6.29
C PHE A 41 4.99 -8.44 -6.30
N THR A 42 3.75 -8.18 -5.90
CA THR A 42 3.28 -6.79 -5.75
C THR A 42 4.03 -6.06 -4.62
N ALA A 43 4.26 -6.74 -3.49
CA ALA A 43 5.03 -6.16 -2.38
C ALA A 43 6.46 -5.80 -2.83
N PHE A 44 7.09 -6.69 -3.60
CA PHE A 44 8.41 -6.44 -4.19
C PHE A 44 8.39 -5.24 -5.14
N SER A 45 7.48 -5.22 -6.12
CA SER A 45 7.32 -4.12 -7.08
C SER A 45 7.12 -2.77 -6.37
N ASN A 46 6.19 -2.71 -5.41
CA ASN A 46 5.81 -1.47 -4.75
C ASN A 46 6.93 -0.79 -3.95
N LEU A 47 7.88 -1.55 -3.39
CA LEU A 47 8.89 -1.01 -2.46
C LEU A 47 10.34 -1.31 -2.88
N CYS A 48 10.58 -2.02 -3.97
CA CYS A 48 11.95 -2.27 -4.45
C CYS A 48 12.71 -0.95 -4.69
N TYR A 49 12.01 0.10 -5.11
CA TYR A 49 12.65 1.40 -5.37
C TYR A 49 13.33 2.01 -4.13
N VAL A 50 12.90 1.65 -2.91
CA VAL A 50 13.51 2.13 -1.65
C VAL A 50 14.99 1.75 -1.55
N PHE A 51 15.34 0.56 -2.06
CA PHE A 51 16.72 0.08 -2.07
C PHE A 51 17.44 0.43 -3.37
N THR A 52 16.76 0.38 -4.53
CA THR A 52 17.41 0.73 -5.81
C THR A 52 17.76 2.22 -5.89
N ALA A 53 16.92 3.11 -5.34
CA ALA A 53 17.15 4.54 -5.16
C ALA A 53 17.60 4.87 -3.73
N GLY A 54 18.22 3.91 -3.04
CA GLY A 54 18.69 4.09 -1.67
C GLY A 54 19.83 5.10 -1.58
N ASP A 55 19.79 5.93 -0.53
CA ASP A 55 20.89 6.83 -0.22
C ASP A 55 22.14 6.04 0.16
N LEU A 56 23.30 6.56 -0.27
CA LEU A 56 24.60 6.00 0.01
C LEU A 56 25.39 6.95 0.92
N HIS A 57 26.18 6.36 1.81
CA HIS A 57 27.19 7.09 2.54
C HIS A 57 28.46 7.17 1.68
N TYR A 58 28.76 8.37 1.22
CA TYR A 58 29.95 8.67 0.43
C TYR A 58 30.51 10.03 0.82
N ARG A 59 31.79 10.23 0.52
CA ARG A 59 32.50 11.49 0.71
C ARG A 59 33.34 11.81 -0.51
N CYS A 60 33.85 13.04 -0.56
CA CYS A 60 34.82 13.43 -1.57
C CYS A 60 36.11 12.59 -1.51
N HIS A 61 36.60 12.21 -2.69
CA HIS A 61 37.95 11.71 -2.88
C HIS A 61 38.97 12.86 -2.73
N ILE A 62 40.07 12.60 -2.04
CA ILE A 62 41.10 13.60 -1.74
C ILE A 62 42.42 13.14 -2.37
N PRO A 63 42.70 13.57 -3.62
CA PRO A 63 43.81 13.05 -4.41
C PRO A 63 45.19 13.37 -3.80
N ALA A 64 45.27 14.38 -2.93
CA ALA A 64 46.51 14.69 -2.22
C ALA A 64 46.89 13.64 -1.17
N CYS A 65 45.89 12.95 -0.59
CA CYS A 65 46.05 12.01 0.52
C CYS A 65 45.76 10.56 0.15
N GLU A 66 45.11 10.34 -0.99
CA GLU A 66 44.63 9.05 -1.43
C GLU A 66 45.31 8.71 -2.76
N ASN A 67 46.26 7.75 -2.71
CA ASN A 67 46.90 7.24 -3.91
C ASN A 67 45.98 6.23 -4.61
N ALA A 68 45.97 6.23 -5.94
CA ALA A 68 45.16 5.33 -6.77
C ALA A 68 45.43 3.82 -6.54
N SER A 69 46.55 3.46 -5.90
CA SER A 69 46.97 2.08 -5.63
C SER A 69 46.44 1.49 -4.31
N THR A 70 45.92 2.32 -3.40
CA THR A 70 45.48 1.91 -2.07
C THR A 70 43.96 2.04 -1.97
N THR A 71 43.26 1.03 -1.44
CA THR A 71 41.82 1.15 -1.18
C THR A 71 41.59 2.29 -0.20
N ALA A 72 41.03 3.40 -0.69
CA ALA A 72 40.73 4.58 0.12
C ALA A 72 39.85 4.19 1.31
N LEU A 73 40.37 4.32 2.52
CA LEU A 73 39.61 4.05 3.74
C LEU A 73 38.52 5.09 3.88
N TYR A 74 37.27 4.72 4.17
CA TYR A 74 36.18 5.71 4.24
C TYR A 74 36.38 6.76 5.35
N THR A 75 36.92 6.38 6.52
CA THR A 75 37.14 7.27 7.66
C THR A 75 38.61 7.28 8.11
N PRO A 76 39.51 7.97 7.41
CA PRO A 76 40.89 8.19 7.86
C PRO A 76 40.94 9.28 8.94
N ASP A 77 41.99 9.26 9.78
CA ASP A 77 42.13 10.18 10.91
C ASP A 77 42.15 11.66 10.48
N TRP A 78 42.69 11.94 9.29
CA TRP A 78 42.80 13.27 8.70
C TRP A 78 41.52 13.78 8.03
N LEU A 79 40.45 12.96 7.96
CA LEU A 79 39.22 13.31 7.23
C LEU A 79 38.54 14.57 7.78
N ARG A 80 38.59 14.77 9.09
CA ARG A 80 37.98 15.93 9.77
C ARG A 80 38.58 17.26 9.33
N ASP A 81 39.85 17.23 8.95
CA ASP A 81 40.54 18.41 8.48
C ASP A 81 40.33 18.68 7.00
N ALA A 82 39.90 17.66 6.25
CA ALA A 82 39.80 17.70 4.79
C ALA A 82 38.37 17.89 4.24
N VAL A 83 37.35 17.51 5.02
CA VAL A 83 35.94 17.57 4.64
C VAL A 83 35.13 18.19 5.79
N PRO A 84 34.18 19.10 5.51
CA PRO A 84 33.30 19.65 6.55
C PRO A 84 32.36 18.59 7.13
N PHE A 85 31.99 18.74 8.41
CA PHE A 85 31.00 17.90 9.10
C PHE A 85 29.82 18.79 9.49
N HIS A 86 28.83 18.94 8.60
CA HIS A 86 27.67 19.83 8.81
C HIS A 86 26.76 19.32 9.94
N GLY A 87 27.06 19.66 11.20
CA GLY A 87 26.20 19.45 12.37
C GLY A 87 26.00 17.99 12.81
N LYS A 88 26.45 17.00 12.03
CA LYS A 88 26.49 15.57 12.39
C LYS A 88 27.96 15.17 12.61
N PRO A 89 28.42 14.98 13.86
CA PRO A 89 29.84 14.74 14.16
C PRO A 89 30.39 13.40 13.62
N GLU A 90 29.49 12.52 13.17
CA GLU A 90 29.79 11.17 12.68
C GLU A 90 29.80 11.06 11.14
N LEU A 91 29.25 12.03 10.41
CA LEU A 91 29.05 11.95 8.96
C LEU A 91 29.72 13.11 8.23
N PRO A 92 30.69 12.84 7.32
CA PRO A 92 31.30 13.88 6.51
C PRO A 92 30.30 14.47 5.51
N ALA A 93 30.55 15.71 5.07
CA ALA A 93 29.85 16.29 3.93
C ALA A 93 30.09 15.42 2.68
N LYS A 94 29.03 15.24 1.89
CA LYS A 94 29.05 14.31 0.77
C LYS A 94 29.81 14.84 -0.45
N CYS A 95 29.70 16.14 -0.72
CA CYS A 95 30.13 16.73 -2.00
C CYS A 95 31.05 17.93 -1.89
N ASP A 96 31.29 18.42 -0.67
CA ASP A 96 32.14 19.57 -0.45
C ASP A 96 33.40 19.09 0.28
N ARG A 97 34.56 19.61 -0.13
CA ARG A 97 35.83 19.39 0.56
C ARG A 97 36.57 20.71 0.73
N TYR A 98 37.52 20.78 1.65
CA TYR A 98 38.35 21.96 1.81
C TYR A 98 39.43 22.04 0.72
N HIS A 99 39.76 23.26 0.33
CA HIS A 99 40.77 23.50 -0.70
C HIS A 99 42.16 23.04 -0.23
N VAL A 100 42.85 22.27 -1.08
CA VAL A 100 44.19 21.74 -0.78
C VAL A 100 45.25 22.80 -1.07
N ILE A 101 46.17 23.03 -0.13
CA ILE A 101 47.29 23.98 -0.30
C ILE A 101 48.46 23.28 -1.03
N PRO A 102 48.96 23.80 -2.15
CA PRO A 102 50.08 23.19 -2.88
C PRO A 102 51.45 23.63 -2.31
N ALA A 103 52.30 22.73 -1.73
CA ALA A 103 53.78 22.90 -1.67
C ALA A 103 54.61 21.76 -0.98
N SER A 104 55.75 21.45 -1.63
CA SER A 104 57.05 20.77 -1.29
C SER A 104 57.15 19.46 -0.48
N ASP A 105 57.83 18.49 -1.13
CA ASP A 105 58.48 17.19 -0.80
C ASP A 105 58.43 16.53 0.60
N ASP A 106 58.13 17.22 1.70
CA ASP A 106 58.07 16.61 3.05
C ASP A 106 56.61 16.61 3.53
N PHE A 107 55.85 15.62 3.07
CA PHE A 107 54.38 15.70 2.99
C PHE A 107 53.64 14.66 3.85
N GLY A 108 52.87 15.16 4.83
CA GLY A 108 51.85 14.41 5.59
C GLY A 108 50.42 14.89 5.29
N CYS A 109 49.40 14.10 5.66
CA CYS A 109 48.00 14.47 5.57
C CYS A 109 47.51 15.02 6.92
N ASP A 110 47.89 16.26 7.21
CA ASP A 110 47.55 16.94 8.46
C ASP A 110 46.72 18.20 8.19
N ALA A 111 46.15 18.79 9.25
CA ALA A 111 45.33 20.02 9.17
C ALA A 111 45.98 21.18 8.41
N ALA A 112 47.31 21.27 8.41
CA ALA A 112 48.07 22.29 7.69
C ALA A 112 47.91 22.22 6.16
N ARG A 113 47.45 21.09 5.60
CA ARG A 113 47.21 20.92 4.16
C ARG A 113 45.90 21.52 3.64
N PHE A 114 44.94 21.78 4.53
CA PHE A 114 43.58 22.10 4.14
C PHE A 114 43.23 23.52 4.56
N ASN A 115 42.87 24.35 3.58
CA ASN A 115 42.33 25.67 3.88
C ASN A 115 40.85 25.54 4.24
N GLN A 116 40.55 25.45 5.54
CA GLN A 116 39.18 25.32 6.05
C GLN A 116 38.28 26.54 5.76
N SER A 117 38.85 27.66 5.32
CA SER A 117 38.07 28.85 4.92
C SER A 117 37.56 28.81 3.49
N ALA A 118 38.07 27.90 2.65
CA ALA A 118 37.69 27.77 1.25
C ALA A 118 37.19 26.35 0.97
N MET A 119 35.94 26.24 0.48
CA MET A 119 35.32 24.98 0.10
C MET A 119 35.29 24.84 -1.43
N GLU A 120 35.51 23.62 -1.89
CA GLU A 120 35.44 23.24 -3.30
C GLU A 120 34.57 21.99 -3.49
N ARG A 121 33.90 21.92 -4.65
CA ARG A 121 33.02 20.81 -5.02
C ARG A 121 33.84 19.65 -5.60
N CYS A 122 33.60 18.43 -5.15
CA CYS A 122 34.28 17.26 -5.68
C CYS A 122 33.48 16.54 -6.78
N SER A 123 34.19 15.92 -7.72
CA SER A 123 33.62 15.11 -8.81
C SER A 123 33.85 13.60 -8.64
N GLU A 124 34.77 13.23 -7.74
CA GLU A 124 35.13 11.85 -7.44
C GLU A 124 34.81 11.54 -5.97
N PHE A 125 34.32 10.33 -5.71
CA PHE A 125 33.77 9.96 -4.41
C PHE A 125 34.32 8.62 -3.90
N VAL A 126 34.46 8.53 -2.59
CA VAL A 126 34.78 7.30 -1.85
C VAL A 126 33.52 6.86 -1.10
N TYR A 127 33.08 5.62 -1.34
CA TYR A 127 31.88 5.04 -0.73
C TYR A 127 32.23 4.28 0.54
N ALA A 128 31.37 4.35 1.56
CA ALA A 128 31.56 3.65 2.83
C ALA A 128 31.54 2.13 2.66
N ASP A 129 30.64 1.62 1.83
CA ASP A 129 30.57 0.23 1.42
C ASP A 129 30.82 0.13 -0.09
N PRO A 130 31.99 -0.36 -0.54
CA PRO A 130 32.29 -0.49 -1.97
C PRO A 130 31.48 -1.61 -2.65
N THR A 131 30.84 -2.50 -1.88
CA THR A 131 29.99 -3.58 -2.43
C THR A 131 28.57 -3.11 -2.73
N GLU A 132 28.16 -1.97 -2.17
CA GLU A 132 26.81 -1.43 -2.34
C GLU A 132 26.72 -0.60 -3.63
N ARG A 133 25.81 -1.01 -4.52
CA ARG A 133 25.55 -0.35 -5.81
C ARG A 133 24.07 0.00 -5.91
N THR A 134 23.80 1.29 -6.09
CA THR A 134 22.45 1.84 -6.30
C THR A 134 22.45 2.72 -7.54
N ILE A 135 21.30 3.23 -7.95
CA ILE A 135 21.26 4.18 -9.08
C ILE A 135 22.08 5.46 -8.82
N VAL A 136 22.39 5.75 -7.54
CA VAL A 136 23.16 6.93 -7.14
C VAL A 136 24.59 6.85 -7.65
N ASN A 137 25.30 5.74 -7.39
CA ASN A 137 26.67 5.57 -7.88
C ASN A 137 26.73 5.09 -9.34
N ASP A 138 25.73 4.34 -9.79
CA ASP A 138 25.69 3.79 -11.15
C ASP A 138 25.39 4.85 -12.24
N PHE A 139 24.53 5.83 -11.94
CA PHE A 139 24.23 6.95 -12.85
C PHE A 139 24.85 8.29 -12.41
N ASN A 140 25.77 8.26 -11.45
CA ASN A 140 26.44 9.44 -10.88
C ASN A 140 25.45 10.54 -10.42
N LEU A 141 24.40 10.13 -9.69
CA LEU A 141 23.37 11.02 -9.11
C LEU A 141 23.77 11.49 -7.71
N THR A 142 25.03 11.89 -7.54
CA THR A 142 25.56 12.39 -6.28
C THR A 142 25.18 13.85 -6.06
N CYS A 143 25.35 14.31 -4.83
CA CYS A 143 25.09 15.67 -4.37
C CYS A 143 23.61 16.08 -4.30
N GLU A 144 23.35 17.15 -3.54
CA GLU A 144 21.99 17.66 -3.28
C GLU A 144 21.27 18.11 -4.56
N GLU A 145 22.02 18.60 -5.54
CA GLU A 145 21.50 19.03 -6.84
C GLU A 145 20.84 17.90 -7.64
N ASN A 146 21.21 16.64 -7.39
CA ASN A 146 20.61 15.47 -8.02
C ASN A 146 19.65 14.71 -7.10
N LEU A 147 19.49 15.13 -5.84
CA LEU A 147 18.61 14.44 -4.87
C LEU A 147 17.17 14.33 -5.39
N TRP A 148 16.69 15.34 -6.13
CA TRP A 148 15.37 15.32 -6.75
C TRP A 148 15.20 14.19 -7.77
N LYS A 149 16.27 13.75 -8.44
CA LYS A 149 16.21 12.60 -9.38
C LYS A 149 16.03 11.29 -8.63
N VAL A 150 16.62 11.18 -7.43
CA VAL A 150 16.50 10.00 -6.57
C VAL A 150 15.08 9.90 -5.99
N THR A 151 14.54 11.00 -5.45
CA THR A 151 13.18 11.03 -4.90
C THR A 151 12.10 10.89 -5.98
N LEU A 152 12.36 11.38 -7.20
CA LEU A 152 11.45 11.27 -8.34
C LEU A 152 11.10 9.81 -8.69
N VAL A 153 12.00 8.84 -8.44
CA VAL A 153 11.74 7.42 -8.72
C VAL A 153 10.47 6.93 -8.04
N GLY A 154 10.34 7.14 -6.72
CA GLY A 154 9.16 6.70 -5.98
C GLY A 154 7.89 7.45 -6.39
N THR A 155 8.01 8.73 -6.75
CA THR A 155 6.87 9.53 -7.24
C THR A 155 6.40 9.03 -8.60
N VAL A 156 7.31 8.74 -9.53
CA VAL A 156 6.99 8.18 -10.85
C VAL A 156 6.38 6.80 -10.70
N HIS A 157 6.91 5.95 -9.81
CA HIS A 157 6.32 4.65 -9.48
C HIS A 157 4.86 4.82 -8.99
N SER A 158 4.61 5.76 -8.07
CA SER A 158 3.27 6.07 -7.57
C SER A 158 2.31 6.62 -8.65
N ILE A 159 2.84 7.39 -9.63
CA ILE A 159 2.06 7.84 -10.79
C ILE A 159 1.71 6.65 -11.70
N GLY A 160 2.65 5.73 -11.93
CA GLY A 160 2.39 4.48 -12.64
C GLY A 160 1.27 3.66 -11.99
N GLN A 161 1.33 3.48 -10.66
CA GLN A 161 0.26 2.85 -9.88
C GLN A 161 -1.10 3.53 -10.06
N PHE A 162 -1.14 4.86 -10.07
CA PHE A 162 -2.37 5.61 -10.26
C PHE A 162 -2.99 5.36 -11.65
N VAL A 163 -2.17 5.35 -12.70
CA VAL A 163 -2.62 4.99 -14.06
C VAL A 163 -3.07 3.52 -14.12
N SER A 164 -2.36 2.64 -13.43
CA SER A 164 -2.71 1.21 -13.32
C SER A 164 -4.15 1.03 -12.83
N LEU A 165 -4.57 1.76 -11.80
CA LEU A 165 -5.94 1.67 -11.26
C LEU A 165 -7.00 1.97 -12.31
N ALA A 166 -6.82 2.99 -13.16
CA ALA A 166 -7.77 3.33 -14.22
C ALA A 166 -7.81 2.24 -15.32
N MET A 167 -6.65 1.73 -15.73
CA MET A 167 -6.57 0.67 -16.74
C MET A 167 -7.09 -0.68 -16.24
N SER A 168 -6.86 -0.97 -14.95
CA SER A 168 -7.16 -2.25 -14.31
C SER A 168 -8.63 -2.64 -14.42
N GLY A 169 -9.54 -1.70 -14.16
CA GLY A 169 -10.98 -1.95 -14.21
C GLY A 169 -11.42 -2.33 -15.62
N ILE A 170 -10.93 -1.59 -16.62
CA ILE A 170 -11.27 -1.84 -18.03
C ILE A 170 -10.77 -3.20 -18.49
N ILE A 171 -9.52 -3.55 -18.14
CA ILE A 171 -8.90 -4.82 -18.55
C ILE A 171 -9.57 -5.99 -17.82
N SER A 172 -9.74 -5.90 -16.49
CA SER A 172 -10.38 -6.91 -15.66
C SER A 172 -11.81 -7.21 -16.11
N ASP A 173 -12.61 -6.18 -16.38
CA ASP A 173 -14.01 -6.37 -16.75
C ASP A 173 -14.18 -6.88 -18.19
N ARG A 174 -13.23 -6.57 -19.08
CA ARG A 174 -13.27 -7.01 -20.48
C ARG A 174 -12.70 -8.41 -20.69
N PHE A 175 -11.54 -8.71 -20.12
CA PHE A 175 -10.79 -9.94 -20.40
C PHE A 175 -10.87 -10.98 -19.28
N GLY A 176 -11.39 -10.62 -18.11
CA GLY A 176 -11.45 -11.50 -16.95
C GLY A 176 -10.28 -11.25 -15.99
N ARG A 177 -10.46 -11.70 -14.75
CA ARG A 177 -9.53 -11.42 -13.65
C ARG A 177 -8.31 -12.32 -13.71
N ARG A 178 -8.48 -13.58 -14.07
CA ARG A 178 -7.33 -14.50 -14.25
C ARG A 178 -6.37 -13.98 -15.32
N TRP A 179 -6.89 -13.57 -16.49
CA TRP A 179 -6.05 -13.03 -17.56
C TRP A 179 -5.36 -11.73 -17.18
N THR A 180 -6.08 -10.84 -16.49
CA THR A 180 -5.51 -9.59 -15.97
C THR A 180 -4.35 -9.87 -15.01
N LEU A 181 -4.53 -10.82 -14.08
CA LEU A 181 -3.49 -11.22 -13.14
C LEU A 181 -2.24 -11.75 -13.84
N LEU A 182 -2.41 -12.63 -14.83
CA LEU A 182 -1.30 -13.19 -15.62
C LEU A 182 -0.56 -12.11 -16.40
N LEU A 183 -1.29 -11.17 -17.01
CA LEU A 183 -0.72 -10.03 -17.73
C LEU A 183 0.10 -9.16 -16.77
N CYS A 184 -0.46 -8.79 -15.62
CA CYS A 184 0.20 -7.93 -14.64
C CYS A 184 1.48 -8.55 -14.09
N VAL A 185 1.44 -9.81 -13.64
CA VAL A 185 2.62 -10.50 -13.10
C VAL A 185 3.66 -10.72 -14.19
N GLY A 186 3.25 -11.21 -15.37
CA GLY A 186 4.18 -11.53 -16.45
C GLY A 186 4.85 -10.29 -17.05
N VAL A 187 4.05 -9.31 -17.48
CA VAL A 187 4.58 -8.08 -18.08
C VAL A 187 5.34 -7.26 -17.04
N GLY A 188 4.83 -7.14 -15.82
CA GLY A 188 5.52 -6.44 -14.72
C GLY A 188 6.88 -7.06 -14.41
N ALA A 189 6.95 -8.38 -14.25
CA ALA A 189 8.22 -9.07 -13.98
C ALA A 189 9.23 -8.93 -15.14
N VAL A 190 8.79 -9.06 -16.39
CA VAL A 190 9.66 -8.88 -17.56
C VAL A 190 10.19 -7.46 -17.64
N LEU A 191 9.33 -6.45 -17.46
CA LEU A 191 9.75 -5.04 -17.46
C LEU A 191 10.73 -4.74 -16.32
N ALA A 192 10.51 -5.29 -15.14
CA ALA A 192 11.42 -5.12 -14.00
C ALA A 192 12.80 -5.75 -14.26
N ILE A 193 12.86 -6.89 -14.95
CA ILE A 193 14.13 -7.50 -15.39
C ILE A 193 14.80 -6.62 -16.45
N ILE A 194 14.07 -6.13 -17.46
CA ILE A 194 14.61 -5.21 -18.48
C ILE A 194 15.17 -3.94 -17.82
N ARG A 195 14.47 -3.40 -16.81
CA ARG A 195 14.91 -2.24 -16.03
C ARG A 195 16.25 -2.48 -15.33
N SER A 196 16.53 -3.71 -14.87
CA SER A 196 17.83 -4.05 -14.25
C SER A 196 19.03 -3.90 -15.20
N PHE A 197 18.79 -3.88 -16.53
CA PHE A 197 19.81 -3.65 -17.55
C PHE A 197 19.85 -2.21 -18.07
N ALA A 198 19.06 -1.29 -17.50
CA ALA A 198 19.03 0.10 -17.93
C ALA A 198 20.42 0.75 -17.81
N ALA A 199 20.92 1.34 -18.90
CA ALA A 199 22.24 2.00 -18.96
C ALA A 199 22.16 3.52 -18.74
N SER A 200 20.96 4.08 -18.63
CA SER A 200 20.76 5.51 -18.39
C SER A 200 19.59 5.74 -17.44
N TYR A 201 19.66 6.85 -16.70
CA TYR A 201 18.58 7.27 -15.79
C TYR A 201 17.24 7.43 -16.51
N GLY A 202 17.23 7.97 -17.75
CA GLY A 202 16.03 8.12 -18.56
C GLY A 202 15.37 6.79 -18.93
N ALA A 203 16.16 5.78 -19.31
CA ALA A 203 15.64 4.44 -19.56
C ALA A 203 15.13 3.78 -18.26
N PHE A 204 15.85 3.96 -17.16
CA PHE A 204 15.45 3.44 -15.85
C PHE A 204 14.10 4.00 -15.39
N ILE A 205 13.93 5.33 -15.39
CA ILE A 205 12.72 5.98 -14.88
C ILE A 205 11.50 5.71 -15.76
N THR A 206 11.68 5.57 -17.07
CA THR A 206 10.59 5.21 -18.00
C THR A 206 10.16 3.77 -17.79
N LEU A 207 11.09 2.84 -17.60
CA LEU A 207 10.77 1.45 -17.29
C LEU A 207 10.12 1.31 -15.91
N GLU A 208 10.55 2.09 -14.90
CA GLU A 208 9.90 2.15 -13.59
C GLU A 208 8.42 2.56 -13.70
N PHE A 209 8.13 3.60 -14.50
CA PHE A 209 6.75 4.03 -14.75
C PHE A 209 5.90 2.94 -15.41
N VAL A 210 6.41 2.32 -16.48
CA VAL A 210 5.67 1.34 -17.27
C VAL A 210 5.48 0.05 -16.48
N GLU A 211 6.48 -0.37 -15.70
CA GLU A 211 6.38 -1.51 -14.79
C GLU A 211 5.27 -1.31 -13.76
N ALA A 212 5.27 -0.18 -13.05
CA ALA A 212 4.22 0.14 -12.08
C ALA A 212 2.83 0.26 -12.74
N MET A 213 2.74 0.78 -13.96
CA MET A 213 1.48 0.87 -14.70
C MET A 213 0.84 -0.51 -14.97
N PHE A 214 1.63 -1.54 -15.26
CA PHE A 214 1.12 -2.89 -15.51
C PHE A 214 1.11 -3.80 -14.27
N GLY A 215 2.10 -3.68 -13.39
CA GLY A 215 2.32 -4.60 -12.27
C GLY A 215 1.36 -4.42 -11.10
N SER A 216 0.97 -3.19 -10.77
CA SER A 216 0.33 -2.87 -9.48
C SER A 216 -1.11 -3.37 -9.31
N THR A 217 -1.75 -3.79 -10.41
CA THR A 217 -3.10 -4.37 -10.42
C THR A 217 -3.15 -5.82 -9.93
N SER A 218 -1.99 -6.49 -9.87
CA SER A 218 -1.91 -7.90 -9.50
C SER A 218 -2.42 -8.17 -8.06
N TYR A 219 -2.10 -7.31 -7.10
CA TYR A 219 -2.62 -7.41 -5.71
C TYR A 219 -4.15 -7.35 -5.65
N THR A 220 -4.76 -6.34 -6.24
CA THR A 220 -6.22 -6.16 -6.16
C THR A 220 -6.95 -7.31 -6.84
N THR A 221 -6.42 -7.78 -7.98
CA THR A 221 -7.01 -8.90 -8.73
C THR A 221 -6.89 -10.22 -7.96
N ALA A 222 -5.71 -10.50 -7.38
CA ALA A 222 -5.48 -11.70 -6.58
C ALA A 222 -6.33 -11.70 -5.30
N PHE A 223 -6.46 -10.53 -4.66
CA PHE A 223 -7.32 -10.34 -3.50
C PHE A 223 -8.78 -10.67 -3.82
N ILE A 224 -9.33 -10.13 -4.90
CA ILE A 224 -10.73 -10.38 -5.24
C ILE A 224 -10.96 -11.84 -5.65
N LEU A 225 -10.08 -12.43 -6.46
CA LEU A 225 -10.17 -13.86 -6.82
C LEU A 225 -10.17 -14.77 -5.58
N SER A 226 -9.35 -14.45 -4.57
CA SER A 226 -9.27 -15.21 -3.33
C SER A 226 -10.58 -15.14 -2.52
N LEU A 227 -11.22 -13.97 -2.48
CA LEU A 227 -12.46 -13.78 -1.71
C LEU A 227 -13.70 -14.35 -2.39
N GLU A 228 -13.71 -14.45 -3.71
CA GLU A 228 -14.84 -14.99 -4.47
C GLU A 228 -14.91 -16.51 -4.48
N LEU A 229 -13.77 -17.17 -4.29
CA LEU A 229 -13.70 -18.63 -4.22
C LEU A 229 -14.10 -19.18 -2.85
N VAL A 230 -14.21 -18.30 -1.84
CA VAL A 230 -14.37 -18.66 -0.44
C VAL A 230 -15.72 -18.18 0.09
N GLU A 231 -16.30 -18.99 0.98
CA GLU A 231 -17.57 -18.69 1.63
C GLU A 231 -17.50 -17.40 2.47
N PRO A 232 -18.63 -16.70 2.69
CA PRO A 232 -18.66 -15.42 3.40
C PRO A 232 -17.99 -15.42 4.78
N ARG A 233 -18.12 -16.52 5.54
CA ARG A 233 -17.59 -16.64 6.92
C ARG A 233 -16.06 -16.60 6.98
N LEU A 234 -15.39 -17.14 5.97
CA LEU A 234 -13.94 -17.25 5.92
C LEU A 234 -13.25 -16.06 5.21
N ARG A 235 -14.01 -15.20 4.51
CA ARG A 235 -13.48 -14.00 3.83
C ARG A 235 -12.64 -13.11 4.73
N VAL A 236 -13.01 -13.01 6.01
CA VAL A 236 -12.27 -12.23 7.02
C VAL A 236 -10.89 -12.84 7.29
N ILE A 237 -10.81 -14.16 7.44
CA ILE A 237 -9.56 -14.88 7.70
C ILE A 237 -8.65 -14.79 6.47
N VAL A 238 -9.19 -15.06 5.28
CA VAL A 238 -8.43 -14.97 4.01
C VAL A 238 -7.88 -13.57 3.80
N LYS A 239 -8.67 -12.53 4.07
CA LYS A 239 -8.19 -11.13 4.04
C LYS A 239 -7.01 -10.92 4.99
N SER A 240 -7.11 -11.37 6.24
CA SER A 240 -6.02 -11.24 7.21
C SER A 240 -4.77 -12.00 6.79
N VAL A 241 -4.91 -13.21 6.21
CA VAL A 241 -3.77 -13.99 5.68
C VAL A 241 -3.08 -13.25 4.54
N ILE A 242 -3.83 -12.65 3.61
CA ILE A 242 -3.26 -11.87 2.50
C ILE A 242 -2.47 -10.66 3.02
N LEU A 243 -3.00 -9.94 4.02
CA LEU A 243 -2.31 -8.79 4.63
C LEU A 243 -1.01 -9.21 5.32
N VAL A 244 -1.03 -10.31 6.09
CA VAL A 244 0.18 -10.83 6.73
C VAL A 244 1.19 -11.32 5.69
N ALA A 245 0.74 -12.01 4.64
CA ALA A 245 1.61 -12.46 3.55
C ALA A 245 2.28 -11.27 2.84
N TYR A 246 1.55 -10.17 2.64
CA TYR A 246 2.08 -8.94 2.06
C TYR A 246 3.17 -8.33 2.96
N ALA A 247 2.92 -8.16 4.27
CA ALA A 247 3.91 -7.64 5.21
C ALA A 247 5.16 -8.54 5.33
N LEU A 248 4.98 -9.86 5.32
CA LEU A 248 6.09 -10.81 5.28
C LEU A 248 6.89 -10.73 3.98
N ALA A 249 6.23 -10.51 2.85
CA ALA A 249 6.92 -10.28 1.57
C ALA A 249 7.77 -9.01 1.62
N GLU A 250 7.28 -7.92 2.22
CA GLU A 250 8.09 -6.71 2.41
C GLU A 250 9.30 -6.98 3.33
N ALA A 251 9.14 -7.75 4.41
CA ALA A 251 10.28 -8.17 5.23
C ALA A 251 11.30 -9.01 4.44
N VAL A 252 10.83 -9.93 3.58
CA VAL A 252 11.68 -10.72 2.68
C VAL A 252 12.42 -9.82 1.69
N LEU A 253 11.77 -8.77 1.16
CA LEU A 253 12.43 -7.77 0.31
C LEU A 253 13.60 -7.10 1.06
N GLY A 254 13.39 -6.69 2.31
CA GLY A 254 14.46 -6.13 3.14
C GLY A 254 15.63 -7.09 3.36
N LEU A 255 15.34 -8.38 3.61
CA LEU A 255 16.36 -9.42 3.77
C LEU A 255 17.14 -9.69 2.48
N LEU A 256 16.44 -9.75 1.34
CA LEU A 256 17.07 -9.90 0.03
C LEU A 256 17.92 -8.68 -0.31
N ALA A 257 17.46 -7.48 0.00
CA ALA A 257 18.24 -6.25 -0.19
C ALA A 257 19.50 -6.21 0.71
N MET A 258 19.42 -6.73 1.94
CA MET A 258 20.57 -6.87 2.84
C MET A 258 21.63 -7.82 2.29
N THR A 259 21.18 -8.88 1.61
CA THR A 259 22.02 -9.94 1.03
C THR A 259 22.62 -9.52 -0.32
N PHE A 260 21.79 -8.93 -1.19
CA PHE A 260 22.13 -8.47 -2.52
C PHE A 260 22.14 -6.94 -2.56
N ARG A 261 23.27 -6.35 -2.21
CA ARG A 261 23.48 -4.89 -2.13
C ARG A 261 23.68 -4.20 -3.49
N ASP A 262 23.59 -4.96 -4.57
CA ASP A 262 23.58 -4.43 -5.94
C ASP A 262 22.16 -4.39 -6.48
N TRP A 263 21.67 -3.19 -6.79
CA TRP A 263 20.30 -2.95 -7.24
C TRP A 263 19.92 -3.73 -8.51
N ARG A 264 20.88 -4.00 -9.40
CA ARG A 264 20.65 -4.78 -10.63
C ARG A 264 20.42 -6.25 -10.29
N THR A 265 21.32 -6.84 -9.52
CA THR A 265 21.22 -8.22 -9.03
C THR A 265 19.96 -8.41 -8.18
N LEU A 266 19.67 -7.48 -7.27
CA LEU A 266 18.46 -7.49 -6.45
C LEU A 266 17.19 -7.53 -7.32
N SER A 267 17.12 -6.70 -8.36
CA SER A 267 15.98 -6.69 -9.28
C SER A 267 15.81 -8.04 -9.99
N ILE A 268 16.89 -8.66 -10.45
CA ILE A 268 16.82 -9.97 -11.11
C ILE A 268 16.32 -11.04 -10.13
N VAL A 269 16.87 -11.09 -8.91
CA VAL A 269 16.50 -12.07 -7.88
C VAL A 269 15.02 -11.95 -7.50
N LEU A 270 14.47 -10.73 -7.42
CA LEU A 270 13.07 -10.50 -7.06
C LEU A 270 12.08 -10.90 -8.16
N PHE A 271 12.40 -10.62 -9.43
CA PHE A 271 11.42 -10.70 -10.52
C PHE A 271 11.56 -11.93 -11.43
N VAL A 272 12.72 -12.62 -11.45
CA VAL A 272 12.84 -13.91 -12.15
C VAL A 272 11.85 -14.96 -11.63
N PRO A 273 11.66 -15.13 -10.30
CA PRO A 273 10.61 -16.01 -9.79
C PRO A 273 9.20 -15.62 -10.25
N GLY A 274 8.97 -14.34 -10.54
CA GLY A 274 7.72 -13.82 -11.11
C GLY A 274 7.40 -14.44 -12.46
N VAL A 275 8.38 -14.44 -13.37
CA VAL A 275 8.26 -15.08 -14.69
C VAL A 275 8.07 -16.60 -14.55
N LEU A 276 8.85 -17.24 -13.67
CA LEU A 276 8.75 -18.68 -13.42
C LEU A 276 7.41 -19.08 -12.79
N SER A 277 6.71 -18.16 -12.13
CA SER A 277 5.39 -18.42 -11.54
C SER A 277 4.24 -18.42 -12.56
N ILE A 278 4.43 -17.92 -13.79
CA ILE A 278 3.37 -17.79 -14.81
C ILE A 278 2.67 -19.15 -15.11
N PRO A 279 3.40 -20.26 -15.36
CA PRO A 279 2.74 -21.55 -15.62
C PRO A 279 1.90 -22.03 -14.43
N LEU A 280 2.35 -21.75 -13.21
CA LEU A 280 1.64 -22.08 -11.99
C LEU A 280 0.37 -21.21 -11.85
N LEU A 281 0.48 -19.91 -12.09
CA LEU A 281 -0.65 -18.98 -12.08
C LEU A 281 -1.66 -19.27 -13.19
N TYR A 282 -1.25 -19.88 -14.30
CA TYR A 282 -2.18 -20.33 -15.33
C TYR A 282 -3.10 -21.46 -14.83
N THR A 283 -2.78 -22.14 -13.73
CA THR A 283 -3.70 -23.14 -13.12
C THR A 283 -4.81 -22.51 -12.29
N THR A 284 -4.79 -21.19 -12.09
CA THR A 284 -5.83 -20.49 -11.33
C THR A 284 -7.19 -20.56 -12.02
N VAL A 285 -8.27 -20.45 -11.26
CA VAL A 285 -9.63 -20.36 -11.81
C VAL A 285 -10.02 -18.92 -12.09
N GLU A 286 -10.88 -18.73 -13.08
CA GLU A 286 -11.49 -17.42 -13.35
C GLU A 286 -12.58 -17.12 -12.30
N SER A 287 -12.86 -15.83 -12.11
CA SER A 287 -13.94 -15.36 -11.25
C SER A 287 -15.29 -15.91 -11.68
N VAL A 288 -15.94 -16.68 -10.78
CA VAL A 288 -17.30 -17.21 -11.01
C VAL A 288 -18.29 -16.07 -11.22
N ARG A 289 -18.16 -14.98 -10.46
CA ARG A 289 -19.03 -13.80 -10.59
C ARG A 289 -18.85 -13.11 -11.93
N TRP A 290 -17.62 -12.95 -12.42
CA TRP A 290 -17.38 -12.38 -13.75
C TRP A 290 -17.91 -13.27 -14.88
N LEU A 291 -17.78 -14.60 -14.75
CA LEU A 291 -18.33 -15.52 -15.75
C LEU A 291 -19.86 -15.43 -15.84
N LEU A 292 -20.53 -15.23 -14.70
CA LEU A 292 -21.99 -15.03 -14.65
C LEU A 292 -22.41 -13.74 -15.36
N THR A 293 -21.67 -12.63 -15.20
CA THR A 293 -21.99 -11.37 -15.90
C THR A 293 -21.73 -11.42 -17.39
N LYS A 294 -20.94 -12.39 -17.87
CA LYS A 294 -20.68 -12.65 -19.30
C LYS A 294 -21.54 -13.75 -19.90
N ASP A 295 -22.52 -14.27 -19.16
CA ASP A 295 -23.40 -15.39 -19.55
C ASP A 295 -22.62 -16.66 -19.99
N ARG A 296 -21.45 -16.92 -19.37
CA ARG A 296 -20.60 -18.09 -19.66
C ARG A 296 -20.95 -19.26 -18.74
N GLN A 297 -22.14 -19.82 -18.90
CA GLN A 297 -22.71 -20.82 -17.99
C GLN A 297 -21.92 -22.13 -17.94
N SER A 298 -21.47 -22.62 -19.10
CA SER A 298 -20.68 -23.86 -19.18
C SER A 298 -19.41 -23.81 -18.34
N ASP A 299 -18.75 -22.65 -18.32
CA ASP A 299 -17.49 -22.46 -17.58
C ASP A 299 -17.75 -22.45 -16.07
N VAL A 300 -18.86 -21.85 -15.63
CA VAL A 300 -19.26 -21.83 -14.22
C VAL A 300 -19.60 -23.24 -13.72
N VAL A 301 -20.39 -24.02 -14.47
CA VAL A 301 -20.69 -25.42 -14.12
C VAL A 301 -19.40 -26.22 -14.00
N ASN A 302 -18.50 -26.09 -14.99
CA ASN A 302 -17.23 -26.80 -15.00
C ASN A 302 -16.37 -26.45 -13.77
N ILE A 303 -16.35 -25.18 -13.35
CA ILE A 303 -15.60 -24.76 -12.15
C ILE A 303 -16.24 -25.37 -10.90
N LEU A 304 -17.55 -25.21 -10.69
CA LEU A 304 -18.23 -25.72 -9.49
C LEU A 304 -18.11 -27.25 -9.36
N GLN A 305 -18.27 -27.98 -10.47
CA GLN A 305 -18.08 -29.44 -10.50
C GLN A 305 -16.63 -29.85 -10.20
N ARG A 306 -15.63 -29.10 -10.70
CA ARG A 306 -14.22 -29.35 -10.37
C ARG A 306 -13.95 -29.13 -8.89
N VAL A 307 -14.51 -28.07 -8.30
CA VAL A 307 -14.37 -27.78 -6.86
C VAL A 307 -15.02 -28.91 -6.05
N ALA A 308 -16.23 -29.36 -6.41
CA ALA A 308 -16.93 -30.46 -5.73
C ALA A 308 -16.11 -31.76 -5.78
N LYS A 309 -15.62 -32.11 -6.96
CA LYS A 309 -14.77 -33.30 -7.16
C LYS A 309 -13.49 -33.24 -6.34
N ALA A 310 -12.79 -32.11 -6.35
CA ALA A 310 -11.55 -31.92 -5.62
C ALA A 310 -11.76 -31.93 -4.10
N ASN A 311 -12.93 -31.49 -3.63
CA ASN A 311 -13.31 -31.48 -2.22
C ASN A 311 -13.94 -32.80 -1.75
N GLY A 312 -14.04 -33.82 -2.60
CA GLY A 312 -14.66 -35.10 -2.27
C GLY A 312 -16.17 -35.01 -2.02
N ARG A 313 -16.83 -33.98 -2.54
CA ARG A 313 -18.28 -33.78 -2.45
C ARG A 313 -19.00 -34.36 -3.68
N PRO A 314 -20.26 -34.82 -3.54
CA PRO A 314 -21.04 -35.25 -4.70
C PRO A 314 -21.18 -34.09 -5.70
N PRO A 315 -21.27 -34.39 -7.00
CA PRO A 315 -21.52 -33.35 -8.00
C PRO A 315 -22.86 -32.67 -7.72
N LEU A 316 -22.90 -31.35 -7.87
CA LEU A 316 -24.13 -30.58 -7.79
C LEU A 316 -25.16 -31.11 -8.81
N PRO A 317 -26.42 -31.34 -8.40
CA PRO A 317 -27.48 -31.74 -9.32
C PRO A 317 -27.65 -30.73 -10.46
N ASN A 318 -27.89 -31.21 -11.69
CA ASN A 318 -28.16 -30.31 -12.82
C ASN A 318 -29.39 -29.42 -12.58
N SER A 319 -30.39 -29.92 -11.84
CA SER A 319 -31.58 -29.16 -11.48
C SER A 319 -31.30 -27.94 -10.60
N THR A 320 -30.38 -28.03 -9.63
CA THR A 320 -30.04 -26.90 -8.76
C THR A 320 -29.20 -25.86 -9.50
N LEU A 321 -28.31 -26.32 -10.39
CA LEU A 321 -27.55 -25.45 -11.28
C LEU A 321 -28.48 -24.70 -12.26
N ASP A 322 -29.42 -25.40 -12.90
CA ASP A 322 -30.37 -24.80 -13.84
C ASP A 322 -31.27 -23.76 -13.13
N GLU A 323 -31.74 -24.06 -11.92
CA GLU A 323 -32.51 -23.13 -11.10
C GLU A 323 -31.69 -21.88 -10.73
N PHE A 324 -30.43 -22.07 -10.32
CA PHE A 324 -29.50 -20.97 -10.05
C PHE A 324 -29.32 -20.06 -11.28
N TYR A 325 -29.14 -20.64 -12.48
CA TYR A 325 -28.99 -19.87 -13.70
C TYR A 325 -30.26 -19.12 -14.09
N LEU A 326 -31.44 -19.75 -13.98
CA LEU A 326 -32.71 -19.08 -14.25
C LEU A 326 -32.90 -17.88 -13.33
N GLN A 327 -32.57 -18.02 -12.05
CA GLN A 327 -32.62 -16.92 -11.07
C GLN A 327 -31.63 -15.80 -11.42
N GLN A 328 -30.40 -16.13 -11.84
CA GLN A 328 -29.40 -15.13 -12.23
C GLN A 328 -29.79 -14.39 -13.52
N ARG A 329 -30.30 -15.12 -14.52
CA ARG A 329 -30.76 -14.51 -15.77
C ARG A 329 -31.95 -13.58 -15.53
N ALA A 330 -32.90 -14.00 -14.70
CA ALA A 330 -34.00 -13.13 -14.29
C ALA A 330 -33.51 -11.86 -13.56
N LYS A 331 -32.44 -11.94 -12.76
CA LYS A 331 -31.81 -10.75 -12.14
C LYS A 331 -31.18 -9.84 -13.18
N LEU A 332 -30.41 -10.37 -14.12
CA LEU A 332 -29.78 -9.59 -15.20
C LEU A 332 -30.82 -8.93 -16.11
N ASP A 333 -31.86 -9.67 -16.50
CA ASP A 333 -32.96 -9.15 -17.33
C ASP A 333 -33.76 -8.09 -16.56
N ALA A 334 -33.98 -8.27 -15.25
CA ALA A 334 -34.60 -7.26 -14.40
C ALA A 334 -33.73 -6.00 -14.30
N GLU A 335 -32.41 -6.13 -14.14
CA GLU A 335 -31.46 -5.01 -14.11
C GLU A 335 -31.45 -4.25 -15.44
N GLN A 336 -31.44 -4.96 -16.58
CA GLN A 336 -31.51 -4.36 -17.92
C GLN A 336 -32.88 -3.69 -18.18
N ALA A 337 -33.98 -4.30 -17.72
CA ALA A 337 -35.32 -3.74 -17.84
C ALA A 337 -35.51 -2.50 -16.94
N THR A 338 -34.80 -2.41 -15.80
CA THR A 338 -34.82 -1.21 -14.96
C THR A 338 -33.97 -0.07 -15.51
N ASP A 339 -32.94 -0.37 -16.29
CA ASP A 339 -32.08 0.61 -16.96
C ASP A 339 -32.84 1.40 -18.06
N GLY A 340 -33.95 0.85 -18.57
CA GLY A 340 -34.80 1.47 -19.59
C GLY A 340 -35.69 2.66 -19.15
N GLY A 341 -35.56 3.21 -17.94
CA GLY A 341 -36.26 4.47 -17.63
C GLY A 341 -36.49 4.92 -16.18
N LYS A 342 -35.99 4.22 -15.14
CA LYS A 342 -36.23 4.64 -13.73
C LYS A 342 -34.99 4.82 -12.86
N ARG A 343 -33.78 4.45 -13.34
CA ARG A 343 -32.54 4.73 -12.62
C ARG A 343 -32.10 6.17 -12.95
N LYS A 344 -32.06 7.04 -11.95
CA LYS A 344 -31.44 8.37 -12.11
C LYS A 344 -30.04 8.17 -12.67
N SER A 345 -29.68 8.93 -13.71
CA SER A 345 -28.36 8.81 -14.34
C SER A 345 -27.27 9.04 -13.30
N PHE A 346 -26.14 8.34 -13.40
CA PHE A 346 -25.00 8.51 -12.49
C PHE A 346 -24.63 10.00 -12.30
N LEU A 347 -24.64 10.76 -13.40
CA LEU A 347 -24.38 12.21 -13.40
C LEU A 347 -25.44 13.00 -12.61
N GLN A 348 -26.70 12.58 -12.65
CA GLN A 348 -27.77 13.19 -11.87
C GLN A 348 -27.59 12.91 -10.37
N LEU A 349 -27.24 11.68 -9.99
CA LEU A 349 -26.97 11.34 -8.58
C LEU A 349 -25.76 12.09 -8.01
N VAL A 350 -24.70 12.24 -8.82
CA VAL A 350 -23.53 13.03 -8.45
C VAL A 350 -23.91 14.52 -8.33
N GLY A 351 -24.71 15.03 -9.25
CA GLY A 351 -25.25 16.39 -9.20
C GLY A 351 -26.05 16.66 -7.92
N GLU A 352 -26.97 15.75 -7.55
CA GLU A 352 -27.74 15.83 -6.30
C GLU A 352 -26.84 15.74 -5.05
N THR A 353 -25.80 14.91 -5.10
CA THR A 353 -24.80 14.83 -4.03
C THR A 353 -24.08 16.18 -3.84
N CYS A 354 -23.69 16.83 -4.93
CA CYS A 354 -23.01 18.13 -4.91
C CYS A 354 -23.91 19.27 -4.40
N GLN A 355 -25.24 19.14 -4.50
CA GLN A 355 -26.19 20.12 -3.94
C GLN A 355 -26.24 20.09 -2.41
N HIS A 356 -25.87 18.96 -1.79
CA HIS A 356 -25.89 18.81 -0.34
C HIS A 356 -24.52 19.10 0.30
N ARG A 357 -24.34 20.34 0.79
CA ARG A 357 -23.11 20.80 1.46
C ARG A 357 -22.58 19.86 2.54
N ARG A 358 -23.45 19.23 3.34
CA ARG A 358 -23.05 18.28 4.39
C ARG A 358 -22.37 17.02 3.83
N LEU A 359 -22.87 16.49 2.71
CA LEU A 359 -22.30 15.29 2.09
C LEU A 359 -21.00 15.63 1.36
N LEU A 360 -20.94 16.79 0.69
CA LEU A 360 -19.71 17.29 0.08
C LEU A 360 -18.57 17.45 1.11
N LEU A 361 -18.87 18.05 2.28
CA LEU A 361 -17.89 18.18 3.37
C LEU A 361 -17.43 16.81 3.89
N ARG A 362 -18.33 15.84 4.01
CA ARG A 362 -17.95 14.46 4.38
C ARG A 362 -17.06 13.80 3.33
N ILE A 363 -17.34 13.98 2.04
CA ILE A 363 -16.50 13.46 0.95
C ILE A 363 -15.12 14.13 0.99
N ALA A 364 -15.06 15.46 1.15
CA ALA A 364 -13.81 16.20 1.21
C ALA A 364 -12.95 15.80 2.43
N ASN A 365 -13.57 15.71 3.61
CA ASN A 365 -12.90 15.26 4.84
C ASN A 365 -12.43 13.79 4.70
N CYS A 366 -13.25 12.94 4.09
CA CYS A 366 -12.89 11.55 3.83
C CYS A 366 -11.69 11.45 2.87
N ALA A 367 -11.70 12.23 1.79
CA ALA A 367 -10.59 12.31 0.83
C ALA A 367 -9.30 12.83 1.51
N PHE A 368 -9.40 13.80 2.41
CA PHE A 368 -8.27 14.26 3.23
C PHE A 368 -7.75 13.16 4.19
N CYS A 369 -8.63 12.34 4.76
CA CYS A 369 -8.23 11.20 5.57
C CYS A 369 -7.49 10.13 4.74
N TRP A 370 -7.93 9.87 3.50
CA TRP A 370 -7.22 8.99 2.57
C TRP A 370 -5.84 9.54 2.21
N PHE A 371 -5.76 10.83 1.89
CA PHE A 371 -4.49 11.52 1.64
C PHE A 371 -3.53 11.39 2.82
N THR A 372 -4.02 11.68 4.03
CA THR A 372 -3.23 11.60 5.26
C THR A 372 -2.73 10.18 5.52
N ASN A 373 -3.61 9.18 5.43
CA ASN A 373 -3.24 7.78 5.65
C ASN A 373 -2.17 7.33 4.66
N ALA A 374 -2.37 7.57 3.36
CA ALA A 374 -1.40 7.18 2.34
C ALA A 374 -0.06 7.91 2.54
N MET A 375 -0.09 9.22 2.76
CA MET A 375 1.13 10.02 2.95
C MET A 375 1.94 9.56 4.17
N VAL A 376 1.30 9.36 5.32
CA VAL A 376 1.99 8.95 6.56
C VAL A 376 2.41 7.48 6.47
N TYR A 377 1.58 6.59 5.93
CA TYR A 377 1.91 5.17 5.80
C TYR A 377 3.14 4.95 4.91
N TYR A 378 3.13 5.49 3.69
CA TYR A 378 4.27 5.38 2.78
C TYR A 378 5.45 6.23 3.25
N GLY A 379 5.19 7.43 3.78
CA GLY A 379 6.23 8.33 4.29
C GLY A 379 7.05 7.72 5.43
N LEU A 380 6.41 7.02 6.38
CA LEU A 380 7.11 6.30 7.43
C LEU A 380 7.90 5.10 6.89
N THR A 381 7.33 4.31 5.98
CA THR A 381 8.05 3.20 5.34
C THR A 381 9.31 3.71 4.62
N LEU A 382 9.21 4.80 3.86
CA LEU A 382 10.34 5.38 3.13
C LEU A 382 11.36 6.05 4.03
N ASN A 383 10.93 6.68 5.13
CA ASN A 383 11.86 7.31 6.05
C ASN A 383 12.57 6.31 6.97
N SER A 384 12.12 5.05 7.04
CA SER A 384 12.72 4.00 7.87
C SER A 384 14.19 3.73 7.55
N VAL A 385 14.59 3.88 6.28
CA VAL A 385 15.99 3.67 5.85
C VAL A 385 16.92 4.82 6.26
N THR A 386 16.36 5.94 6.72
CA THR A 386 17.13 7.10 7.21
C THR A 386 17.26 7.11 8.74
N LEU A 387 16.56 6.22 9.45
CA LEU A 387 16.70 6.08 10.89
C LEU A 387 18.12 5.62 11.24
N ALA A 388 18.59 6.02 12.42
CA ALA A 388 19.87 5.56 12.95
C ALA A 388 19.92 4.03 13.03
N GLY A 389 21.10 3.46 12.79
CA GLY A 389 21.31 2.01 12.73
C GLY A 389 21.34 1.47 11.30
N ASP A 390 21.11 0.17 11.17
CA ASP A 390 21.14 -0.52 9.88
C ASP A 390 19.80 -0.33 9.12
N LYS A 391 19.88 0.26 7.93
CA LYS A 391 18.70 0.60 7.11
C LYS A 391 17.86 -0.63 6.74
N TYR A 392 18.50 -1.79 6.53
CA TYR A 392 17.82 -3.02 6.17
C TYR A 392 17.01 -3.58 7.34
N SER A 393 17.63 -3.64 8.51
CA SER A 393 16.97 -4.06 9.76
C SER A 393 15.81 -3.13 10.12
N ASN A 394 16.00 -1.81 10.00
CA ASN A 394 14.94 -0.82 10.24
C ASN A 394 13.74 -1.02 9.29
N PHE A 395 14.00 -1.29 8.01
CA PHE A 395 12.95 -1.59 7.03
C PHE A 395 12.20 -2.91 7.36
N ILE A 396 12.90 -3.94 7.81
CA ILE A 396 12.28 -5.22 8.21
C ILE A 396 11.39 -5.02 9.45
N PHE A 397 11.86 -4.29 10.47
CA PHE A 397 11.06 -4.07 11.67
C PHE A 397 9.81 -3.24 11.39
N ILE A 398 9.90 -2.22 10.52
CA ILE A 398 8.74 -1.38 10.20
C ILE A 398 7.67 -2.15 9.42
N THR A 399 8.05 -3.06 8.53
CA THR A 399 7.08 -3.88 7.77
C THR A 399 6.46 -4.96 8.65
N LEU A 400 7.23 -5.59 9.54
CA LEU A 400 6.71 -6.53 10.53
C LEU A 400 5.75 -5.89 11.53
N ALA A 401 5.90 -4.60 11.83
CA ALA A 401 4.99 -3.84 12.68
C ALA A 401 3.55 -3.75 12.13
N GLU A 402 3.32 -4.11 10.86
CA GLU A 402 1.99 -4.16 10.24
C GLU A 402 1.20 -5.44 10.59
N ILE A 403 1.88 -6.50 11.04
CA ILE A 403 1.26 -7.80 11.31
C ILE A 403 0.28 -7.74 12.50
N PRO A 404 0.66 -7.22 13.69
CA PRO A 404 -0.25 -7.15 14.83
C PRO A 404 -1.58 -6.44 14.54
N PRO A 405 -1.62 -5.23 13.94
CA PRO A 405 -2.89 -4.56 13.65
C PRO A 405 -3.71 -5.30 12.58
N SER A 406 -3.08 -5.95 11.61
CA SER A 406 -3.76 -6.74 10.56
C SER A 406 -4.52 -7.95 11.12
N LEU A 407 -4.00 -8.56 12.20
CA LEU A 407 -4.66 -9.65 12.91
C LEU A 407 -5.71 -9.16 13.91
N ALA A 408 -5.42 -8.05 14.61
CA ALA A 408 -6.28 -7.53 15.68
C ALA A 408 -7.45 -6.68 15.18
N ILE A 409 -7.47 -6.24 13.91
CA ILE A 409 -8.44 -5.27 13.41
C ILE A 409 -9.90 -5.64 13.69
N ASN A 410 -10.31 -6.88 13.42
CA ASN A 410 -11.71 -7.29 13.63
C ASN A 410 -12.12 -7.21 15.11
N PHE A 411 -11.22 -7.63 16.00
CA PHE A 411 -11.43 -7.52 17.44
C PHE A 411 -11.54 -6.07 17.88
N ILE A 412 -10.63 -5.21 17.41
CA ILE A 412 -10.60 -3.78 17.74
C ILE A 412 -11.88 -3.08 17.24
N LEU A 413 -12.28 -3.31 15.99
CA LEU A 413 -13.47 -2.69 15.40
C LEU A 413 -14.77 -3.15 16.07
N ASN A 414 -14.85 -4.42 16.48
CA ASN A 414 -16.00 -4.93 17.22
C ASN A 414 -16.06 -4.37 18.65
N ARG A 415 -14.91 -4.13 19.30
CA ARG A 415 -14.85 -3.65 20.68
C ARG A 415 -15.03 -2.13 20.81
N PHE A 416 -14.34 -1.36 19.96
CA PHE A 416 -14.26 0.11 20.08
C PHE A 416 -15.13 0.84 19.04
N GLY A 417 -15.60 0.15 18.02
CA GLY A 417 -16.32 0.76 16.88
C GLY A 417 -15.38 1.38 15.85
N ARG A 418 -15.92 1.82 14.71
CA ARG A 418 -15.13 2.27 13.55
C ARG A 418 -14.60 3.68 13.77
N ARG A 419 -15.45 4.60 14.25
CA ARG A 419 -15.08 6.02 14.40
C ARG A 419 -13.99 6.23 15.45
N LYS A 420 -14.15 5.62 16.63
CA LYS A 420 -13.17 5.73 17.72
C LYS A 420 -11.82 5.10 17.34
N THR A 421 -11.85 3.95 16.67
CA THR A 421 -10.63 3.28 16.18
C THR A 421 -9.91 4.16 15.17
N GLN A 422 -10.64 4.74 14.21
CA GLN A 422 -10.05 5.63 13.20
C GLN A 422 -9.45 6.90 13.80
N CYS A 423 -10.16 7.57 14.70
CA CYS A 423 -9.69 8.77 15.38
C CYS A 423 -8.48 8.46 16.27
N GLY A 424 -8.59 7.44 17.14
CA GLY A 424 -7.54 7.08 18.09
C GLY A 424 -6.25 6.64 17.39
N SER A 425 -6.35 5.85 16.33
CA SER A 425 -5.17 5.41 15.57
C SER A 425 -4.42 6.56 14.89
N LEU A 426 -5.10 7.54 14.31
CA LEU A 426 -4.46 8.73 13.72
C LEU A 426 -3.83 9.65 14.76
N LEU A 427 -4.54 9.91 15.86
CA LEU A 427 -4.01 10.73 16.94
C LEU A 427 -2.77 10.09 17.57
N LEU A 428 -2.80 8.77 17.80
CA LEU A 428 -1.66 8.03 18.32
C LEU A 428 -0.47 8.05 17.34
N SER A 429 -0.70 7.80 16.05
CA SER A 429 0.35 7.87 15.03
C SER A 429 0.97 9.27 14.99
N GLY A 430 0.15 10.32 14.96
CA GLY A 430 0.61 11.70 14.92
C GLY A 430 1.39 12.10 16.17
N LEU A 431 0.90 11.71 17.36
CA LEU A 431 1.58 11.96 18.62
C LEU A 431 2.93 11.24 18.70
N PHE A 432 3.01 9.97 18.29
CA PHE A 432 4.27 9.23 18.27
C PHE A 432 5.28 9.82 17.28
N CYS A 433 4.83 10.29 16.10
CA CYS A 433 5.70 11.03 15.17
C CYS A 433 6.27 12.32 15.79
N LEU A 434 5.45 13.08 16.53
CA LEU A 434 5.89 14.32 17.17
C LEU A 434 6.77 14.07 18.39
N LEU A 435 6.48 13.03 19.19
CA LEU A 435 7.33 12.61 20.32
C LEU A 435 8.68 12.08 19.86
N ALA A 436 8.73 11.45 18.67
CA ALA A 436 9.97 11.08 18.02
C ALA A 436 10.83 12.29 17.60
N LEU A 437 10.36 13.53 17.73
CA LEU A 437 11.19 14.72 17.54
C LEU A 437 11.85 15.18 18.84
N THR A 438 11.14 15.07 19.97
CA THR A 438 11.56 15.66 21.24
C THR A 438 12.39 14.71 22.09
N ALA A 439 12.14 13.41 22.01
CA ALA A 439 12.79 12.39 22.84
C ALA A 439 14.27 12.11 22.47
N LEU A 440 14.90 12.94 21.61
CA LEU A 440 15.72 12.38 20.54
C LEU A 440 16.97 13.14 20.10
N LYS A 441 17.82 13.48 21.06
CA LYS A 441 19.25 13.54 20.76
C LYS A 441 20.05 12.38 21.33
N ASP A 442 19.56 11.70 22.38
CA ASP A 442 20.44 10.88 23.21
C ASP A 442 20.06 9.37 23.31
N ILE A 443 18.86 8.94 22.86
CA ILE A 443 18.40 7.54 23.05
C ILE A 443 17.83 6.91 21.77
N THR A 444 18.66 6.13 21.04
CA THR A 444 18.31 5.50 19.75
C THR A 444 17.16 4.49 19.84
N TRP A 445 17.12 3.64 20.87
CA TRP A 445 16.11 2.57 20.98
C TRP A 445 14.69 3.12 21.18
N LEU A 446 14.56 4.23 21.92
CA LEU A 446 13.28 4.89 22.17
C LEU A 446 12.72 5.49 20.88
N ASN A 447 13.58 6.04 20.03
CA ASN A 447 13.19 6.55 18.71
C ASN A 447 12.62 5.48 17.80
N VAL A 448 13.38 4.41 17.63
CA VAL A 448 12.96 3.29 16.79
C VAL A 448 11.62 2.75 17.33
N SER A 449 11.46 2.63 18.65
CA SER A 449 10.21 2.17 19.27
C SER A 449 9.02 3.10 18.97
N LEU A 450 9.18 4.42 19.15
CA LEU A 450 8.13 5.40 18.83
C LEU A 450 7.77 5.39 17.34
N PHE A 451 8.76 5.27 16.47
CA PHE A 451 8.58 5.18 15.03
C PHE A 451 7.79 3.93 14.63
N LEU A 452 8.13 2.77 15.20
CA LEU A 452 7.39 1.51 15.00
C LEU A 452 5.96 1.58 15.56
N MET A 453 5.77 2.20 16.72
CA MET A 453 4.43 2.42 17.28
C MET A 453 3.58 3.33 16.39
N SER A 454 4.18 4.37 15.80
CA SER A 454 3.49 5.22 14.82
C SER A 454 3.09 4.42 13.57
N LYS A 455 4.01 3.59 13.05
CA LYS A 455 3.71 2.71 11.91
C LYS A 455 2.56 1.74 12.21
N MET A 456 2.57 1.12 13.38
CA MET A 456 1.51 0.20 13.78
C MET A 456 0.15 0.92 13.85
N ALA A 457 0.13 2.13 14.43
CA ALA A 457 -1.07 2.94 14.55
C ALA A 457 -1.60 3.39 13.17
N ILE A 458 -0.76 3.88 12.26
CA ILE A 458 -1.21 4.28 10.92
C ILE A 458 -1.68 3.08 10.09
N SER A 459 -1.09 1.90 10.27
CA SER A 459 -1.51 0.67 9.55
C SER A 459 -2.90 0.20 9.99
N LEU A 460 -3.20 0.31 11.29
CA LEU A 460 -4.55 0.09 11.83
C LEU A 460 -5.55 1.12 11.28
N SER A 461 -5.14 2.39 11.22
CA SER A 461 -5.96 3.47 10.66
C SER A 461 -6.29 3.23 9.19
N PHE A 462 -5.30 2.86 8.39
CA PHE A 462 -5.49 2.68 6.96
C PHE A 462 -6.43 1.51 6.67
N SER A 463 -6.25 0.40 7.39
CA SER A 463 -7.12 -0.77 7.29
C SER A 463 -8.56 -0.49 7.75
N THR A 464 -8.73 0.33 8.78
CA THR A 464 -10.06 0.76 9.28
C THR A 464 -10.75 1.69 8.27
N LEU A 465 -9.99 2.59 7.62
CA LEU A 465 -10.50 3.54 6.64
C LEU A 465 -11.20 2.85 5.46
N TYR A 466 -10.64 1.76 4.94
CA TYR A 466 -11.27 0.97 3.86
C TYR A 466 -12.67 0.46 4.24
N ILE A 467 -12.85 0.02 5.49
CA ILE A 467 -14.15 -0.47 5.98
C ILE A 467 -15.08 0.72 6.22
N TYR A 468 -14.57 1.74 6.90
CA TYR A 468 -15.39 2.88 7.32
C TYR A 468 -15.95 3.67 6.15
N THR A 469 -15.15 3.87 5.10
CA THR A 469 -15.60 4.52 3.85
C THR A 469 -16.70 3.76 3.13
N ALA A 470 -16.67 2.43 3.16
CA ALA A 470 -17.72 1.59 2.61
C ALA A 470 -19.03 1.68 3.41
N GLU A 471 -18.97 1.95 4.71
CA GLU A 471 -20.15 2.04 5.56
C GLU A 471 -20.81 3.44 5.53
N ILE A 472 -20.05 4.51 5.21
CA ILE A 472 -20.56 5.90 5.20
C ILE A 472 -21.30 6.24 3.91
N PHE A 473 -20.88 5.70 2.76
CA PHE A 473 -21.42 6.09 1.46
C PHE A 473 -22.65 5.26 1.03
N PRO A 474 -23.62 5.90 0.34
CA PRO A 474 -24.85 5.24 -0.09
C PRO A 474 -24.54 4.12 -1.09
N THR A 475 -25.23 2.98 -0.98
CA THR A 475 -24.96 1.78 -1.79
C THR A 475 -24.84 2.08 -3.30
N ASN A 476 -25.67 2.98 -3.84
CA ASN A 476 -25.69 3.34 -5.27
C ASN A 476 -24.46 4.11 -5.77
N LEU A 477 -23.75 4.82 -4.89
CA LEU A 477 -22.55 5.61 -5.23
C LEU A 477 -21.30 5.19 -4.44
N ARG A 478 -21.43 4.17 -3.59
CA ARG A 478 -20.40 3.72 -2.64
C ARG A 478 -19.07 3.46 -3.34
N GLN A 479 -19.08 2.63 -4.38
CA GLN A 479 -17.85 2.26 -5.07
C GLN A 479 -17.19 3.45 -5.75
N SER A 480 -17.98 4.35 -6.34
CA SER A 480 -17.48 5.56 -6.99
C SER A 480 -16.84 6.53 -5.98
N PHE A 481 -17.47 6.76 -4.83
CA PHE A 481 -16.91 7.64 -3.80
C PHE A 481 -15.72 7.05 -3.07
N ILE A 482 -15.72 5.75 -2.76
CA ILE A 482 -14.51 5.08 -2.24
C ILE A 482 -13.36 5.23 -3.23
N SER A 483 -13.62 4.97 -4.52
CA SER A 483 -12.59 5.09 -5.57
C SER A 483 -12.09 6.53 -5.68
N PHE A 484 -12.97 7.53 -5.66
CA PHE A 484 -12.59 8.94 -5.65
C PHE A 484 -11.72 9.31 -4.46
N CYS A 485 -12.14 8.97 -3.23
CA CYS A 485 -11.35 9.26 -2.04
C CYS A 485 -10.00 8.54 -2.05
N SER A 486 -9.97 7.28 -2.52
CA SER A 486 -8.72 6.51 -2.69
C SER A 486 -7.80 7.13 -3.73
N MET A 487 -8.34 7.64 -4.85
CA MET A 487 -7.59 8.39 -5.86
C MET A 487 -6.96 9.66 -5.28
N VAL A 488 -7.70 10.42 -4.46
CA VAL A 488 -7.13 11.57 -3.73
C VAL A 488 -6.02 11.10 -2.77
N GLY A 489 -6.21 9.94 -2.13
CA GLY A 489 -5.20 9.27 -1.32
C GLY A 489 -3.87 9.03 -2.04
N ARG A 490 -3.90 8.67 -3.34
CA ARG A 490 -2.69 8.41 -4.14
C ARG A 490 -1.80 9.64 -4.31
N PHE A 491 -2.33 10.87 -4.22
CA PHE A 491 -1.47 12.06 -4.16
C PHE A 491 -0.59 12.06 -2.91
N GLY A 492 -1.08 11.52 -1.78
CA GLY A 492 -0.28 11.35 -0.57
C GLY A 492 0.89 10.40 -0.78
N SER A 493 0.68 9.28 -1.47
CA SER A 493 1.77 8.34 -1.80
C SER A 493 2.74 8.91 -2.84
N MET A 494 2.28 9.75 -3.78
CA MET A 494 3.15 10.46 -4.74
C MET A 494 4.07 11.48 -4.06
N LEU A 495 3.62 12.11 -2.98
CA LEU A 495 4.40 13.10 -2.22
C LEU A 495 5.34 12.45 -1.18
N ALA A 496 5.03 11.27 -0.67
CA ALA A 496 5.82 10.59 0.36
C ALA A 496 7.31 10.37 -0.02
N PRO A 497 7.68 10.02 -1.27
CA PRO A 497 9.08 9.92 -1.70
C PRO A 497 9.85 11.24 -1.71
N GLN A 498 9.17 12.39 -1.69
CA GLN A 498 9.81 13.71 -1.72
C GLN A 498 10.26 14.19 -0.33
N MET A 499 9.96 13.43 0.72
CA MET A 499 10.27 13.79 2.11
C MET A 499 11.76 13.98 2.39
N PRO A 500 12.71 13.24 1.77
CA PRO A 500 14.14 13.53 1.92
C PRO A 500 14.55 14.93 1.43
N LEU A 501 13.89 15.50 0.41
CA LEU A 501 14.15 16.89 -0.02
C LEU A 501 13.70 17.89 1.04
N LEU A 502 12.67 17.58 1.81
CA LEU A 502 12.23 18.45 2.92
C LEU A 502 13.24 18.42 4.08
N GLN A 503 13.98 17.32 4.26
CA GLN A 503 15.00 17.20 5.30
C GLN A 503 16.20 18.13 5.08
N THR A 504 16.51 18.49 3.83
CA THR A 504 17.60 19.43 3.52
C THR A 504 17.26 20.86 3.94
N LEU A 505 15.97 21.22 3.95
CA LEU A 505 15.49 22.52 4.45
C LEU A 505 15.47 22.55 5.98
N TRP A 506 14.89 21.52 6.60
CA TRP A 506 14.86 21.38 8.06
C TRP A 506 14.71 19.90 8.43
N ALA A 507 15.73 19.31 9.06
CA ALA A 507 15.77 17.86 9.32
C ALA A 507 14.52 17.28 10.04
N PRO A 508 13.89 17.97 11.02
CA PRO A 508 12.64 17.52 11.66
C PRO A 508 11.37 17.60 10.78
N LEU A 509 11.42 18.28 9.63
CA LEU A 509 10.24 18.69 8.87
C LEU A 509 9.31 17.54 8.45
N PRO A 510 9.79 16.38 7.93
CA PRO A 510 8.90 15.28 7.57
C PRO A 510 8.10 14.73 8.75
N MET A 511 8.72 14.58 9.93
CA MET A 511 8.03 14.06 11.11
C MET A 511 7.01 15.07 11.65
N VAL A 512 7.33 16.37 11.61
CA VAL A 512 6.37 17.44 11.95
C VAL A 512 5.17 17.40 10.99
N LEU A 513 5.42 17.22 9.70
CA LEU A 513 4.39 17.15 8.67
C LEU A 513 3.51 15.91 8.86
N PHE A 514 4.10 14.73 9.05
CA PHE A 514 3.33 13.51 9.33
C PHE A 514 2.52 13.62 10.61
N GLY A 515 3.13 14.14 11.67
CA GLY A 515 2.51 14.34 12.98
C GLY A 515 1.31 15.29 12.93
N SER A 516 1.51 16.48 12.40
CA SER A 516 0.49 17.53 12.33
C SER A 516 -0.68 17.15 11.43
N VAL A 517 -0.42 16.58 10.24
CA VAL A 517 -1.47 16.17 9.30
C VAL A 517 -2.27 14.98 9.84
N ALA A 518 -1.62 14.01 10.49
CA ALA A 518 -2.29 12.90 11.17
C ALA A 518 -3.19 13.37 12.32
N VAL A 519 -2.70 14.28 13.18
CA VAL A 519 -3.50 14.84 14.28
C VAL A 519 -4.71 15.61 13.74
N LEU A 520 -4.50 16.47 12.74
CA LEU A 520 -5.59 17.22 12.10
C LEU A 520 -6.66 16.29 11.51
N SER A 521 -6.24 15.27 10.76
CA SER A 521 -7.16 14.27 10.20
C SER A 521 -7.91 13.50 11.30
N GLY A 522 -7.21 13.11 12.38
CA GLY A 522 -7.81 12.44 13.54
C GLY A 522 -8.88 13.27 14.23
N ILE A 523 -8.68 14.59 14.37
CA ILE A 523 -9.68 15.52 14.91
C ILE A 523 -10.88 15.64 13.97
N LEU A 524 -10.63 15.83 12.67
CA LEU A 524 -11.69 15.98 11.67
C LEU A 524 -12.58 14.72 11.54
N ILE A 525 -12.08 13.53 11.89
CA ILE A 525 -12.88 12.30 11.91
C ILE A 525 -14.00 12.33 12.97
N LEU A 526 -13.90 13.15 14.00
CA LEU A 526 -14.95 13.29 15.01
C LEU A 526 -16.26 13.82 14.42
N GLU A 527 -16.20 14.52 13.28
CA GLU A 527 -17.37 14.99 12.52
C GLU A 527 -18.12 13.88 11.79
N PHE A 528 -17.59 12.65 11.72
CA PHE A 528 -18.26 11.53 11.07
C PHE A 528 -19.20 10.78 12.02
N PRO A 529 -20.26 10.14 11.48
CA PRO A 529 -21.15 9.30 12.26
C PRO A 529 -20.47 7.97 12.62
N GLU A 530 -20.80 7.40 13.77
CA GLU A 530 -20.43 6.01 14.07
C GLU A 530 -21.30 5.07 13.22
N THR A 531 -20.68 4.09 12.57
CA THR A 531 -21.35 3.14 11.64
C THR A 531 -21.52 1.75 12.22
N THR A 532 -20.92 1.48 13.39
CA THR A 532 -21.00 0.17 14.05
C THR A 532 -22.44 -0.23 14.35
N GLY A 533 -22.86 -1.38 13.80
CA GLY A 533 -24.20 -1.93 14.03
C GLY A 533 -25.33 -1.16 13.35
N VAL A 534 -25.02 -0.22 12.46
CA VAL A 534 -26.02 0.54 11.70
C VAL A 534 -26.23 -0.11 10.34
N THR A 535 -27.49 -0.18 9.88
CA THR A 535 -27.79 -0.66 8.53
C THR A 535 -27.18 0.26 7.48
N LEU A 536 -26.59 -0.34 6.44
CA LEU A 536 -25.94 0.40 5.36
C LEU A 536 -26.95 1.30 4.63
N PRO A 537 -26.62 2.58 4.37
CA PRO A 537 -27.53 3.49 3.70
C PRO A 537 -27.73 3.08 2.25
N ASN A 538 -28.98 2.86 1.83
CA ASN A 538 -29.30 2.49 0.46
C ASN A 538 -29.55 3.71 -0.42
N THR A 539 -30.07 4.80 0.13
CA THR A 539 -30.32 6.05 -0.60
C THR A 539 -29.46 7.21 -0.12
N LEU A 540 -29.45 8.28 -0.92
CA LEU A 540 -28.72 9.51 -0.62
C LEU A 540 -29.25 10.18 0.66
N GLU A 541 -30.57 10.18 0.85
CA GLU A 541 -31.23 10.76 2.01
C GLU A 541 -30.84 10.02 3.30
N GLU A 542 -30.80 8.68 3.25
CA GLU A 542 -30.36 7.87 4.40
C GLU A 542 -28.90 8.14 4.77
N ALA A 543 -28.03 8.32 3.77
CA ALA A 543 -26.65 8.69 3.98
C ALA A 543 -26.52 10.08 4.66
N ILE A 544 -27.39 11.03 4.33
CA ILE A 544 -27.40 12.36 4.95
C ILE A 544 -27.86 12.27 6.42
N GLU A 545 -28.94 11.53 6.69
CA GLU A 545 -29.57 11.35 8.00
C GLU A 545 -28.84 10.42 8.99
N LEU A 546 -27.73 9.81 8.56
CA LEU A 546 -26.93 8.90 9.41
C LEU A 546 -26.50 9.53 10.75
N HIS A 547 -26.36 10.86 10.80
CA HIS A 547 -26.12 11.62 12.04
C HIS A 547 -27.33 11.71 12.98
N SER A 548 -28.53 11.91 12.43
CA SER A 548 -29.77 12.11 13.20
C SER A 548 -30.40 10.80 13.67
N ARG A 549 -30.20 9.69 12.95
CA ARG A 549 -30.67 8.35 13.39
C ARG A 549 -30.05 7.96 14.74
N ARG A 550 -28.79 8.31 15.00
CA ARG A 550 -28.15 8.09 16.30
C ARG A 550 -28.72 8.94 17.43
N GLN A 551 -29.01 10.22 17.20
CA GLN A 551 -29.65 11.06 18.22
C GLN A 551 -30.98 10.44 18.67
N ARG A 552 -31.77 9.90 17.73
CA ARG A 552 -33.03 9.20 18.06
C ARG A 552 -32.83 7.84 18.73
N SER A 553 -31.83 7.05 18.33
CA SER A 553 -31.53 5.76 18.99
C SER A 553 -30.92 5.93 20.40
N ALA A 554 -30.13 6.99 20.63
CA ALA A 554 -29.61 7.34 21.95
C ALA A 554 -30.73 7.85 22.88
N ASP A 555 -31.59 8.76 22.39
CA ASP A 555 -32.76 9.25 23.14
C ASP A 555 -33.79 8.15 23.42
N GLY A 556 -33.93 7.17 22.51
CA GLY A 556 -34.82 6.02 22.69
C GLY A 556 -34.30 5.00 23.71
N ALA A 557 -32.97 4.81 23.79
CA ALA A 557 -32.34 3.94 24.79
C ALA A 557 -32.37 4.55 26.20
N GLU A 558 -32.23 5.88 26.33
CA GLU A 558 -32.42 6.58 27.61
C GLU A 558 -33.89 6.58 28.07
N LYS A 559 -34.86 6.70 27.16
CA LYS A 559 -36.30 6.62 27.51
C LYS A 559 -36.78 5.21 27.85
N GLY A 560 -36.09 4.17 27.39
CA GLY A 560 -36.40 2.76 27.69
C GLY A 560 -35.95 2.27 29.08
N SER A 561 -35.17 3.06 29.82
CA SER A 561 -34.67 2.68 31.16
C SER A 561 -35.51 3.22 32.32
N TYR A 562 -36.62 3.91 32.06
CA TYR A 562 -37.48 4.54 33.09
C TYR A 562 -38.91 3.99 33.17
N SER A 563 -39.21 2.84 32.54
CA SER A 563 -40.52 2.17 32.71
C SER A 563 -40.36 0.76 33.27
N SER A 564 -40.05 0.69 34.56
CA SER A 564 -40.45 -0.46 35.39
C SER A 564 -41.92 -0.28 35.80
N PRO A 565 -42.83 -1.23 35.50
CA PRO A 565 -44.15 -1.25 36.11
C PRO A 565 -44.02 -1.67 37.59
N GLY A 566 -44.83 -1.05 38.44
CA GLY A 566 -44.89 -1.33 39.88
C GLY A 566 -45.54 -2.64 40.27
#